data_AF-A0A290X1A4-F1
#
_entry.id   AF-A0A290X1A4-F1
#
_cell.length_a   1.000
_cell.length_b   1.000
_cell.length_c   1.000
_cell.angle_alpha   90.00
_cell.angle_beta   90.00
_cell.angle_gamma   90.00
#
_symmetry.space_group_name_H-M   'P 1'
#
loop_
_entity.id
_entity.type
_entity.pdbx_description
1 polymer ?
#
loop_
_entity_poly.entity_id
_entity_poly.type
_entity_poly.pdbx_seq_one_letter_code
_entity_poly.pdbx_strand_id
1 'polypeptide(L)'
;MIVHLLKCFGAAPGGGNAALVVENDHGSETARQQFARERQVSACVFIDRQADGGIVFDYFYPHTRSPLCLHATLAAAHVLLTAPGAPATLTVSTAMRGQALQLVRRAADLFIGLAPQPAPAVMLEKYVPSELMGQHMHLLSPPVIASVGSPKLLLEVADRTALRALRPNLELIADWSALHQVNGCYAYCRTGESEYEGRNFNHLDQALEDSATGVAAGALSAHRQQSLRLHQGHVTQQPCLIEVQYSAQAIWVGGMVQRST
;
A
#
# COMPACT_ATOMS: atom_id res chain seq x y z
N MET A 1 6.51 -12.64 -22.49
CA MET A 1 6.46 -12.30 -21.06
C MET A 1 7.87 -12.12 -20.49
N ILE A 2 8.14 -10.96 -19.92
CA ILE A 2 9.36 -10.65 -19.15
C ILE A 2 8.94 -10.43 -17.70
N VAL A 3 9.70 -10.95 -16.75
CA VAL A 3 9.37 -10.86 -15.32
C VAL A 3 10.56 -10.29 -14.54
N HIS A 4 10.31 -9.25 -13.76
CA HIS A 4 11.29 -8.62 -12.88
C HIS A 4 10.89 -8.80 -11.42
N LEU A 5 11.82 -9.15 -10.55
CA LEU A 5 11.61 -9.18 -9.10
C LEU A 5 12.28 -7.98 -8.45
N LEU A 6 11.50 -7.18 -7.72
CA LEU A 6 11.99 -6.01 -7.00
C LEU A 6 11.50 -6.05 -5.56
N LYS A 7 12.24 -5.40 -4.66
CA LYS A 7 11.80 -5.10 -3.30
C LYS A 7 11.66 -3.59 -3.14
N CYS A 8 10.55 -3.17 -2.53
CA CYS A 8 10.20 -1.76 -2.37
C CYS A 8 9.94 -1.41 -0.91
N PHE A 9 10.16 -0.15 -0.55
CA PHE A 9 10.01 0.40 0.80
C PHE A 9 10.91 -0.24 1.86
N GLY A 10 12.00 -0.90 1.51
CA GLY A 10 12.92 -1.42 2.51
C GLY A 10 13.53 -0.30 3.35
N ALA A 11 13.63 -0.49 4.67
CA ALA A 11 14.37 0.44 5.54
C ALA A 11 15.90 0.31 5.36
N ALA A 12 16.35 -0.80 4.78
CA ALA A 12 17.75 -1.08 4.45
C ALA A 12 17.83 -1.96 3.18
N PRO A 13 18.97 -1.99 2.46
CA PRO A 13 19.17 -2.83 1.28
C PRO A 13 18.78 -4.29 1.54
N GLY A 14 18.11 -4.91 0.58
CA GLY A 14 17.59 -6.29 0.68
C GLY A 14 16.28 -6.45 1.47
N GLY A 15 15.82 -5.41 2.17
CA GLY A 15 14.50 -5.37 2.83
C GLY A 15 13.37 -4.88 1.92
N GLY A 16 12.16 -4.75 2.47
CA GLY A 16 10.99 -4.24 1.76
C GLY A 16 10.07 -5.32 1.18
N ASN A 17 8.89 -4.90 0.75
CA ASN A 17 7.90 -5.77 0.11
C ASN A 17 8.33 -6.16 -1.30
N ALA A 18 8.28 -7.45 -1.60
CA ALA A 18 8.63 -7.98 -2.89
C ALA A 18 7.47 -7.84 -3.88
N ALA A 19 7.76 -7.43 -5.11
CA ALA A 19 6.80 -7.40 -6.20
C ALA A 19 7.40 -7.98 -7.48
N LEU A 20 6.57 -8.74 -8.21
CA LEU A 20 6.84 -9.10 -9.58
C LEU A 20 6.25 -8.06 -10.54
N VAL A 21 7.08 -7.54 -11.43
CA VAL A 21 6.65 -6.72 -12.57
C VAL A 21 6.64 -7.60 -13.80
N VAL A 22 5.50 -7.71 -14.46
CA VAL A 22 5.30 -8.56 -15.62
C VAL A 22 5.01 -7.69 -16.85
N GLU A 23 5.87 -7.79 -17.85
CA GLU A 23 5.73 -7.12 -19.14
C GLU A 23 5.44 -8.12 -20.27
N ASN A 24 4.79 -7.65 -21.33
CA ASN A 24 4.48 -8.44 -22.54
C ASN A 24 3.75 -9.75 -22.19
N ASP A 25 2.78 -9.64 -21.28
CA ASP A 25 1.80 -10.67 -20.96
C ASP A 25 0.53 -10.46 -21.81
N HIS A 26 -0.09 -11.57 -22.20
CA HIS A 26 -1.35 -11.59 -22.93
C HIS A 26 -2.34 -12.58 -22.29
N GLY A 27 -2.11 -12.95 -21.03
CA GLY A 27 -2.97 -13.84 -20.27
C GLY A 27 -4.29 -13.18 -19.87
N SER A 28 -5.30 -14.01 -19.63
CA SER A 28 -6.56 -13.56 -19.03
C SER A 28 -6.37 -13.19 -17.55
N GLU A 29 -7.34 -12.48 -16.98
CA GLU A 29 -7.39 -12.20 -15.54
C GLU A 29 -7.22 -13.47 -14.69
N THR A 30 -7.89 -14.57 -15.08
CA THR A 30 -7.76 -15.87 -14.42
C THR A 30 -6.33 -16.41 -14.49
N ALA A 31 -5.67 -16.29 -15.65
CA ALA A 31 -4.28 -16.72 -15.81
C ALA A 31 -3.31 -15.87 -14.98
N ARG A 32 -3.54 -14.55 -14.89
CA ARG A 32 -2.75 -13.63 -14.06
C ARG A 32 -2.92 -13.92 -12.56
N GLN A 33 -4.15 -14.20 -12.12
CA GLN A 33 -4.41 -14.59 -10.73
C GLN A 33 -3.75 -15.94 -10.40
N GLN A 34 -3.81 -16.90 -11.32
CA GLN A 34 -3.12 -18.18 -11.17
C GLN A 34 -1.60 -17.98 -11.05
N PHE A 35 -1.02 -17.16 -11.93
CA PHE A 35 0.40 -16.80 -11.89
C PHE A 35 0.77 -16.19 -10.53
N ALA A 36 0.02 -15.20 -10.05
CA ALA A 36 0.28 -14.56 -8.76
C ALA A 36 0.24 -15.56 -7.59
N ARG A 37 -0.71 -16.51 -7.64
CA ARG A 37 -0.83 -17.58 -6.64
C ARG A 37 0.37 -18.53 -6.65
N GLU A 38 0.82 -18.94 -7.83
CA GLU A 38 1.94 -19.89 -7.99
C GLU A 38 3.29 -19.29 -7.61
N ARG A 39 3.50 -17.98 -7.84
CA ARG A 39 4.78 -17.33 -7.56
C ARG A 39 5.03 -17.05 -6.07
N GLN A 40 3.97 -16.99 -5.27
CA GLN A 40 4.04 -16.75 -3.81
C GLN A 40 4.88 -15.51 -3.41
N VAL A 41 4.91 -14.49 -4.28
CA VAL A 41 5.48 -13.17 -3.98
C VAL A 41 4.37 -12.27 -3.42
N SER A 42 4.70 -11.25 -2.63
CA SER A 42 3.70 -10.39 -1.96
C SER A 42 2.66 -9.81 -2.94
N ALA A 43 3.09 -9.32 -4.10
CA ALA A 43 2.19 -8.92 -5.18
C ALA A 43 2.83 -9.03 -6.57
N CYS A 44 1.98 -9.02 -7.60
CA CYS A 44 2.35 -8.86 -9.00
C CYS A 44 1.68 -7.61 -9.57
N VAL A 45 2.37 -6.92 -10.48
CA VAL A 45 1.80 -5.91 -11.37
C VAL A 45 2.06 -6.31 -12.82
N PHE A 46 1.00 -6.35 -13.61
CA PHE A 46 1.05 -6.57 -15.04
C PHE A 46 0.96 -5.22 -15.75
N ILE A 47 1.86 -5.00 -16.71
CA ILE A 47 1.94 -3.77 -17.50
C ILE A 47 1.31 -4.01 -18.87
N ASP A 48 0.12 -3.44 -19.07
CA ASP A 48 -0.60 -3.48 -20.33
C ASP A 48 -0.38 -2.18 -21.11
N ARG A 49 0.10 -2.30 -22.36
CA ARG A 49 0.26 -1.16 -23.28
C ARG A 49 -0.95 -1.09 -24.21
N GLN A 50 -1.62 0.06 -24.21
CA GLN A 50 -2.79 0.35 -25.04
C GLN A 50 -2.37 0.83 -26.44
N ALA A 51 -3.28 0.76 -27.41
CA ALA A 51 -3.01 1.17 -28.79
C ALA A 51 -2.72 2.67 -28.95
N ASP A 52 -3.24 3.49 -28.04
CA ASP A 52 -2.99 4.94 -27.96
C ASP A 52 -1.69 5.30 -27.21
N GLY A 53 -0.91 4.29 -26.78
CA GLY A 53 0.30 4.45 -25.99
C GLY A 53 0.07 4.55 -24.48
N GLY A 54 -1.18 4.50 -24.01
CA GLY A 54 -1.51 4.46 -22.59
C GLY A 54 -0.95 3.22 -21.90
N ILE A 55 -0.57 3.35 -20.63
CA ILE A 55 -0.09 2.24 -19.81
C ILE A 55 -1.08 1.98 -18.68
N VAL A 56 -1.53 0.74 -18.58
CA VAL A 56 -2.46 0.26 -17.57
C VAL A 56 -1.74 -0.72 -16.66
N PHE A 57 -1.86 -0.52 -15.34
CA PHE A 57 -1.36 -1.44 -14.32
C PHE A 57 -2.49 -2.28 -13.76
N ASP A 58 -2.30 -3.60 -13.76
CA ASP A 58 -3.21 -4.56 -13.17
C ASP A 58 -2.54 -5.33 -12.03
N TYR A 59 -3.14 -5.31 -10.84
CA TYR A 59 -2.49 -5.78 -9.62
C TYR A 59 -3.11 -7.05 -9.08
N PHE A 60 -2.27 -8.00 -8.72
CA PHE A 60 -2.68 -9.28 -8.16
C PHE A 60 -1.85 -9.62 -6.94
N TYR A 61 -2.51 -9.81 -5.80
CA TYR A 61 -1.97 -10.56 -4.68
C TYR A 61 -2.23 -12.05 -4.92
N PRO A 62 -1.50 -12.97 -4.25
CA PRO A 62 -1.73 -14.41 -4.41
C PRO A 62 -3.17 -14.86 -4.19
N HIS A 63 -3.90 -14.17 -3.32
CA HIS A 63 -5.27 -14.50 -2.92
C HIS A 63 -6.35 -13.67 -3.66
N THR A 64 -6.01 -12.53 -4.28
CA THR A 64 -7.02 -11.66 -4.91
C THR A 64 -6.43 -10.62 -5.87
N ARG A 65 -7.24 -10.17 -6.83
CA ARG A 65 -6.97 -8.99 -7.66
C ARG A 65 -7.26 -7.72 -6.86
N SER A 66 -6.48 -6.66 -7.07
CA SER A 66 -6.57 -5.44 -6.26
C SER A 66 -6.64 -4.17 -7.10
N PRO A 67 -7.42 -3.15 -6.68
CA PRO A 67 -7.51 -1.89 -7.42
C PRO A 67 -6.24 -1.05 -7.34
N LEU A 68 -5.40 -1.23 -6.31
CA LEU A 68 -4.21 -0.42 -6.09
C LEU A 68 -3.18 -1.15 -5.21
N CYS A 69 -1.91 -1.13 -5.62
CA CYS A 69 -0.81 -1.71 -4.85
C CYS A 69 0.46 -0.86 -5.01
N LEU A 70 0.73 0.05 -4.05
CA LEU A 70 1.81 1.04 -4.23
C LEU A 70 3.22 0.44 -4.28
N HIS A 71 3.51 -0.65 -3.58
CA HIS A 71 4.83 -1.26 -3.66
C HIS A 71 5.06 -1.91 -5.03
N ALA A 72 4.04 -2.55 -5.62
CA ALA A 72 4.11 -3.05 -6.99
C ALA A 72 4.13 -1.90 -8.02
N THR A 73 3.40 -0.81 -7.78
CA THR A 73 3.49 0.42 -8.60
C THR A 73 4.92 1.00 -8.58
N LEU A 74 5.59 1.05 -7.43
CA LEU A 74 6.99 1.50 -7.34
C LEU A 74 7.94 0.56 -8.09
N ALA A 75 7.71 -0.74 -7.98
CA ALA A 75 8.48 -1.74 -8.72
C ALA A 75 8.36 -1.51 -10.24
N ALA A 76 7.13 -1.31 -10.75
CA ALA A 76 6.89 -1.00 -12.15
C ALA A 76 7.47 0.37 -12.55
N ALA A 77 7.37 1.38 -11.68
CA ALA A 77 7.99 2.68 -11.91
C ALA A 77 9.50 2.56 -12.08
N HIS A 78 10.17 1.71 -11.30
CA HIS A 78 11.59 1.44 -11.49
C HIS A 78 11.88 0.84 -12.87
N VAL A 79 11.13 -0.17 -13.30
CA VAL A 79 11.29 -0.78 -14.63
C VAL A 79 11.11 0.26 -15.74
N LEU A 80 10.08 1.11 -15.65
CA LEU A 80 9.72 2.06 -16.69
C LEU A 80 10.57 3.35 -16.71
N LEU A 81 11.01 3.85 -15.56
CA LEU A 81 11.68 5.16 -15.43
C LEU A 81 13.21 5.08 -15.33
N THR A 82 13.78 3.87 -15.25
CA THR A 82 15.25 3.67 -15.16
C THR A 82 15.85 3.04 -16.41
N ALA A 83 15.03 2.65 -17.39
CA ALA A 83 15.53 2.17 -18.68
C ALA A 83 16.31 3.27 -19.43
N PRO A 84 17.31 2.92 -20.26
CA PRO A 84 17.99 3.89 -21.11
C PRO A 84 17.00 4.66 -21.99
N GLY A 85 17.05 6.00 -21.94
CA GLY A 85 16.11 6.85 -22.68
C GLY A 85 14.71 6.99 -22.07
N ALA A 86 14.47 6.43 -20.88
CA ALA A 86 13.19 6.56 -20.18
C ALA A 86 12.88 8.03 -19.81
N PRO A 87 11.59 8.41 -19.77
CA PRO A 87 11.20 9.73 -19.30
C PRO A 87 11.42 9.88 -17.79
N ALA A 88 11.51 11.12 -17.31
CA ALA A 88 11.59 11.41 -15.87
C ALA A 88 10.24 11.21 -15.15
N THR A 89 9.14 11.33 -15.88
CA THR A 89 7.77 11.24 -15.40
C THR A 89 6.91 10.43 -16.37
N LEU A 90 5.96 9.66 -15.84
CA LEU A 90 4.99 8.92 -16.62
C LEU A 90 3.64 8.90 -15.91
N THR A 91 2.55 9.04 -16.67
CA THR A 91 1.20 8.81 -16.14
C THR A 91 0.73 7.43 -16.56
N VAL A 92 0.18 6.68 -15.60
CA VAL A 92 -0.41 5.35 -15.82
C VAL A 92 -1.82 5.33 -15.22
N SER A 93 -2.65 4.38 -15.65
CA SER A 93 -3.96 4.14 -15.05
C SER A 93 -4.06 2.74 -14.42
N THR A 94 -4.91 2.56 -13.42
CA THR A 94 -5.16 1.24 -12.82
C THR A 94 -6.27 0.49 -13.56
N ALA A 95 -6.14 -0.82 -13.78
CA ALA A 95 -7.11 -1.61 -14.53
C ALA A 95 -8.53 -1.62 -13.93
N MET A 96 -8.68 -1.75 -12.61
CA MET A 96 -10.00 -1.94 -11.98
C MET A 96 -10.82 -0.65 -11.84
N ARG A 97 -10.18 0.51 -11.63
CA ARG A 97 -10.88 1.78 -11.33
C ARG A 97 -10.48 2.95 -12.22
N GLY A 98 -9.57 2.74 -13.17
CA GLY A 98 -9.04 3.81 -14.02
C GLY A 98 -8.34 4.93 -13.25
N GLN A 99 -7.92 4.71 -11.99
CA GLN A 99 -7.23 5.73 -11.21
C GLN A 99 -5.92 6.12 -11.91
N ALA A 100 -5.76 7.40 -12.20
CA ALA A 100 -4.51 7.94 -12.71
C ALA A 100 -3.45 8.02 -11.59
N LEU A 101 -2.26 7.53 -11.89
CA LEU A 101 -1.08 7.58 -11.02
C LEU A 101 0.04 8.29 -11.77
N GLN A 102 0.70 9.24 -11.11
CA GLN A 102 1.92 9.84 -11.65
C GLN A 102 3.13 9.12 -11.10
N LEU A 103 3.97 8.57 -11.97
CA LEU A 103 5.24 7.99 -11.61
C LEU A 103 6.31 9.04 -11.85
N VAL A 104 7.14 9.32 -10.85
CA VAL A 104 8.24 10.28 -11.00
C VAL A 104 9.52 9.72 -10.39
N ARG A 105 10.61 9.93 -11.11
CA ARG A 105 11.96 9.74 -10.59
C ARG A 105 12.52 11.08 -10.14
N ARG A 106 12.85 11.21 -8.85
CA ARG A 106 13.44 12.42 -8.27
C ARG A 106 14.80 12.07 -7.68
N ALA A 107 15.87 12.55 -8.32
CA ALA A 107 17.24 12.14 -8.00
C ALA A 107 17.40 10.60 -7.99
N ALA A 108 17.68 10.01 -6.82
CA ALA A 108 17.84 8.56 -6.66
C ALA A 108 16.52 7.83 -6.37
N ASP A 109 15.48 8.54 -5.95
CA ASP A 109 14.25 7.95 -5.42
C ASP A 109 13.10 7.96 -6.43
N LEU A 110 12.14 7.06 -6.19
CA LEU A 110 10.91 6.93 -6.97
C LEU A 110 9.71 7.30 -6.10
N PHE A 111 8.78 8.06 -6.68
CA PHE A 111 7.55 8.46 -6.03
C PHE A 111 6.34 8.20 -6.92
N ILE A 112 5.23 7.92 -6.27
CA ILE A 112 3.91 7.76 -6.87
C ILE A 112 3.05 8.94 -6.42
N GLY A 113 2.65 9.79 -7.36
CA GLY A 113 1.70 10.86 -7.17
C GLY A 113 0.27 10.33 -7.20
N LEU A 114 -0.46 10.65 -6.13
CA LEU A 114 -1.84 10.28 -5.87
C LEU A 114 -2.62 11.53 -5.44
N ALA A 115 -3.94 11.47 -5.48
CA ALA A 115 -4.81 12.46 -4.85
C ALA A 115 -5.56 11.83 -3.67
N PRO A 116 -5.89 12.62 -2.63
CA PRO A 116 -6.93 12.22 -1.67
C PRO A 116 -8.22 11.85 -2.41
N GLN A 117 -8.86 10.76 -1.99
CA GLN A 117 -10.14 10.34 -2.54
C GLN A 117 -11.22 10.32 -1.46
N PRO A 118 -12.49 10.53 -1.83
CA PRO A 118 -13.61 10.32 -0.92
C PRO A 118 -13.54 8.92 -0.29
N ALA A 119 -13.79 8.86 1.01
CA ALA A 119 -13.92 7.62 1.76
C ALA A 119 -15.42 7.33 2.03
N PRO A 120 -15.81 6.06 2.21
CA PRO A 120 -17.16 5.71 2.63
C PRO A 120 -17.56 6.43 3.94
N ALA A 121 -18.76 7.01 3.96
CA ALA A 121 -19.32 7.66 5.15
C ALA A 121 -19.91 6.60 6.09
N VAL A 122 -19.07 6.03 6.95
CA VAL A 122 -19.47 5.02 7.94
C VAL A 122 -19.63 5.68 9.30
N MET A 123 -20.78 5.46 9.94
CA MET A 123 -20.96 5.83 11.35
C MET A 123 -20.23 4.81 12.23
N LEU A 124 -19.15 5.25 12.87
CA LEU A 124 -18.33 4.41 13.73
C LEU A 124 -18.76 4.56 15.18
N GLU A 125 -19.44 3.54 15.72
CA GLU A 125 -19.71 3.45 17.15
C GLU A 125 -18.41 3.30 17.95
N LYS A 126 -18.39 3.85 19.17
CA LYS A 126 -17.17 3.92 20.00
C LYS A 126 -16.55 2.55 20.32
N TYR A 127 -17.36 1.50 20.34
CA TYR A 127 -16.92 0.14 20.67
C TYR A 127 -16.27 -0.59 19.49
N VAL A 128 -16.55 -0.16 18.25
CA VAL A 128 -16.13 -0.88 17.02
C VAL A 128 -14.62 -1.12 16.99
N PRO A 129 -13.73 -0.13 17.23
CA PRO A 129 -12.30 -0.41 17.24
C PRO A 129 -11.87 -1.46 18.26
N SER A 130 -12.53 -1.55 19.41
CA SER A 130 -12.21 -2.56 20.43
C SER A 130 -12.64 -3.97 19.97
N GLU A 131 -13.81 -4.10 19.36
CA GLU A 131 -14.27 -5.37 18.79
C GLU A 131 -13.33 -5.84 17.67
N LEU A 132 -13.01 -4.94 16.73
CA LEU A 132 -12.10 -5.24 15.61
C LEU A 132 -10.70 -5.64 16.09
N MET A 133 -10.20 -5.00 17.14
CA MET A 133 -8.89 -5.33 17.71
C MET A 133 -8.92 -6.51 18.68
N GLY A 134 -10.10 -7.07 18.99
CA GLY A 134 -10.25 -8.19 19.93
C GLY A 134 -9.88 -7.85 21.38
N GLN A 135 -9.72 -6.57 21.70
CA GLN A 135 -9.28 -6.08 23.01
C GLN A 135 -9.78 -4.66 23.25
N HIS A 136 -9.84 -4.24 24.51
CA HIS A 136 -10.19 -2.85 24.81
C HIS A 136 -9.15 -1.88 24.24
N MET A 137 -9.60 -0.94 23.41
CA MET A 137 -8.73 0.03 22.74
C MET A 137 -8.86 1.42 23.37
N HIS A 138 -7.72 1.96 23.83
CA HIS A 138 -7.58 3.36 24.19
C HIS A 138 -6.96 4.13 23.02
N LEU A 139 -7.80 4.68 22.15
CA LEU A 139 -7.35 5.48 21.01
C LEU A 139 -7.01 6.91 21.45
N LEU A 140 -5.95 7.49 20.88
CA LEU A 140 -5.56 8.88 21.13
C LEU A 140 -6.39 9.90 20.32
N SER A 141 -7.01 9.44 19.24
CA SER A 141 -7.91 10.23 18.40
C SER A 141 -9.17 9.43 18.06
N PRO A 142 -10.26 10.09 17.62
CA PRO A 142 -11.36 9.39 16.99
C PRO A 142 -10.86 8.54 15.81
N PRO A 143 -11.42 7.33 15.59
CA PRO A 143 -11.11 6.54 14.41
C PRO A 143 -11.59 7.24 13.14
N VAL A 144 -10.81 7.17 12.07
CA VAL A 144 -11.11 7.89 10.81
C VAL A 144 -10.93 6.96 9.64
N ILE A 145 -11.85 7.01 8.67
CA ILE A 145 -11.67 6.35 7.37
C ILE A 145 -11.09 7.37 6.39
N ALA A 146 -9.93 7.07 5.83
CA ALA A 146 -9.27 7.92 4.84
C ALA A 146 -8.83 7.10 3.62
N SER A 147 -8.67 7.74 2.47
CA SER A 147 -8.41 7.05 1.20
C SER A 147 -7.54 7.87 0.24
N VAL A 148 -6.70 7.16 -0.51
CA VAL A 148 -6.04 7.61 -1.74
C VAL A 148 -6.32 6.66 -2.93
N GLY A 149 -7.41 5.88 -2.83
CA GLY A 149 -7.80 4.84 -3.80
C GLY A 149 -8.20 3.52 -3.15
N SER A 150 -7.67 3.24 -1.96
CA SER A 150 -8.03 2.08 -1.13
C SER A 150 -8.26 2.56 0.32
N PRO A 151 -9.53 2.70 0.76
CA PRO A 151 -9.85 3.26 2.07
C PRO A 151 -9.30 2.41 3.21
N LYS A 152 -8.85 3.04 4.29
CA LYS A 152 -8.34 2.39 5.52
C LYS A 152 -9.01 2.99 6.74
N LEU A 153 -9.37 2.15 7.71
CA LEU A 153 -9.76 2.60 9.05
C LEU A 153 -8.49 2.89 9.87
N LEU A 154 -8.19 4.17 10.09
CA LEU A 154 -7.02 4.64 10.82
C LEU A 154 -7.31 4.63 12.34
N LEU A 155 -6.44 3.98 13.11
CA LEU A 155 -6.55 3.82 14.56
C LEU A 155 -5.26 4.32 15.24
N GLU A 156 -5.30 5.48 15.91
CA GLU A 156 -4.13 6.03 16.62
C GLU A 156 -4.02 5.43 18.03
N VAL A 157 -2.93 4.71 18.29
CA VAL A 157 -2.60 4.14 19.60
C VAL A 157 -1.46 4.90 20.27
N ALA A 158 -1.32 4.70 21.58
CA ALA A 158 -0.42 5.50 22.42
C ALA A 158 1.05 5.46 21.97
N ASP A 159 1.58 4.27 21.73
CA ASP A 159 3.01 4.07 21.47
C ASP A 159 3.29 2.74 20.74
N ARG A 160 4.58 2.50 20.48
CA ARG A 160 5.08 1.27 19.83
C ARG A 160 4.75 0.02 20.63
N THR A 161 4.74 0.09 21.96
CA THR A 161 4.46 -1.06 22.82
C THR A 161 3.00 -1.50 22.62
N ALA A 162 2.07 -0.55 22.67
CA ALA A 162 0.65 -0.80 22.40
C ALA A 162 0.43 -1.32 20.97
N LEU A 163 1.05 -0.68 19.97
CA LEU A 163 0.91 -1.06 18.55
C LEU A 163 1.39 -2.50 18.28
N ARG A 164 2.57 -2.86 18.79
CA ARG A 164 3.19 -4.17 18.56
C ARG A 164 2.49 -5.28 19.34
N ALA A 165 1.82 -4.94 20.44
CA ALA A 165 1.05 -5.90 21.24
C ALA A 165 -0.30 -6.30 20.62
N LEU A 166 -0.84 -5.53 19.65
CA LEU A 166 -2.17 -5.79 19.08
C LEU A 166 -2.31 -7.23 18.55
N ARG A 167 -3.46 -7.84 18.87
CA ARG A 167 -3.92 -9.16 18.41
C ARG A 167 -5.33 -9.03 17.82
N PRO A 168 -5.46 -8.51 16.60
CA PRO A 168 -6.75 -8.17 16.01
C PRO A 168 -7.63 -9.40 15.77
N ASN A 169 -8.95 -9.19 15.80
CA ASN A 169 -9.91 -10.17 15.31
C ASN A 169 -10.01 -10.07 13.77
N LEU A 170 -9.18 -10.84 13.07
CA LEU A 170 -9.04 -10.76 11.61
C LEU A 170 -10.32 -11.16 10.86
N GLU A 171 -11.11 -12.09 11.39
CA GLU A 171 -12.42 -12.48 10.83
C GLU A 171 -13.39 -11.29 10.88
N LEU A 172 -13.53 -10.68 12.06
CA LEU A 172 -14.41 -9.53 12.21
C LEU A 172 -13.93 -8.33 11.38
N ILE A 173 -12.63 -8.12 11.26
CA ILE A 173 -12.08 -7.09 10.37
C ILE A 173 -12.45 -7.39 8.92
N ALA A 174 -12.35 -8.64 8.45
CA ALA A 174 -12.70 -9.00 7.09
C ALA A 174 -14.19 -8.76 6.81
N ASP A 175 -15.08 -9.18 7.71
CA ASP A 175 -16.52 -9.00 7.58
C ASP A 175 -16.91 -7.51 7.59
N TRP A 176 -16.38 -6.75 8.56
CA TRP A 176 -16.60 -5.32 8.67
C TRP A 176 -16.09 -4.58 7.43
N SER A 177 -14.91 -4.96 6.93
CA SER A 177 -14.29 -4.39 5.73
C SER A 177 -15.13 -4.61 4.49
N ALA A 178 -15.64 -5.83 4.30
CA ALA A 178 -16.51 -6.18 3.17
C ALA A 178 -17.82 -5.39 3.22
N LEU A 179 -18.45 -5.31 4.40
CA LEU A 179 -19.71 -4.59 4.60
C LEU A 179 -19.59 -3.09 4.32
N HIS A 180 -18.50 -2.47 4.78
CA HIS A 180 -18.32 -1.02 4.73
C HIS A 180 -17.45 -0.51 3.57
N GLN A 181 -16.97 -1.42 2.72
CA GLN A 181 -16.08 -1.12 1.59
C GLN A 181 -14.79 -0.40 2.03
N VAL A 182 -14.26 -0.79 3.19
CA VAL A 182 -12.99 -0.31 3.75
C VAL A 182 -11.99 -1.44 3.67
N ASN A 183 -10.76 -1.20 3.21
CA ASN A 183 -9.75 -2.24 3.07
C ASN A 183 -8.99 -2.48 4.39
N GLY A 184 -9.72 -2.86 5.44
CA GLY A 184 -9.14 -3.20 6.74
C GLY A 184 -8.72 -2.01 7.60
N CYS A 185 -8.06 -2.35 8.70
CA CYS A 185 -7.60 -1.43 9.73
C CYS A 185 -6.11 -1.10 9.55
N TYR A 186 -5.75 0.15 9.80
CA TYR A 186 -4.38 0.59 9.92
C TYR A 186 -4.16 1.22 11.29
N ALA A 187 -3.56 0.44 12.20
CA ALA A 187 -3.19 0.95 13.51
C ALA A 187 -1.84 1.63 13.43
N TYR A 188 -1.69 2.77 14.10
CA TYR A 188 -0.45 3.56 14.05
C TYR A 188 -0.20 4.28 15.37
N CYS A 189 1.08 4.60 15.63
CA CYS A 189 1.47 5.50 16.71
C CYS A 189 2.48 6.53 16.19
N ARG A 190 2.45 7.73 16.77
CA ARG A 190 3.46 8.76 16.51
C ARG A 190 4.75 8.43 17.26
N THR A 191 5.90 8.52 16.59
CA THR A 191 7.23 8.26 17.17
C THR A 191 8.16 9.47 17.11
N GLY A 192 7.74 10.54 16.44
CA GLY A 192 8.43 11.83 16.32
C GLY A 192 7.48 12.87 15.71
N GLU A 193 7.97 14.06 15.37
CA GLU A 193 7.13 15.15 14.83
C GLU A 193 6.40 14.75 13.54
N SER A 194 7.12 14.14 12.59
CA SER A 194 6.57 13.61 11.34
C SER A 194 6.91 12.14 11.14
N GLU A 195 7.24 11.44 12.23
CA GLU A 195 7.60 10.02 12.21
C GLU A 195 6.53 9.18 12.89
N TYR A 196 6.22 8.06 12.24
CA TYR A 196 5.16 7.15 12.65
C TYR A 196 5.61 5.70 12.54
N GLU A 197 4.99 4.82 13.31
CA GLU A 197 5.05 3.38 13.11
C GLU A 197 3.62 2.86 12.92
N GLY A 198 3.42 1.91 12.00
CA GLY A 198 2.10 1.37 11.70
C GLY A 198 2.08 -0.14 11.50
N ARG A 199 0.86 -0.69 11.47
CA ARG A 199 0.53 -2.09 11.17
C ARG A 199 -0.77 -2.15 10.37
N ASN A 200 -0.85 -3.09 9.44
CA ASN A 200 -1.98 -3.22 8.51
C ASN A 200 -2.70 -4.57 8.71
N PHE A 201 -4.01 -4.51 8.92
CA PHE A 201 -4.85 -5.69 9.14
C PHE A 201 -5.98 -5.72 8.12
N ASN A 202 -5.85 -6.54 7.09
CA ASN A 202 -6.85 -6.65 6.01
C ASN A 202 -6.91 -8.05 5.36
N HIS A 203 -6.37 -9.06 6.03
CA HIS A 203 -6.37 -10.44 5.57
C HIS A 203 -6.69 -11.40 6.73
N LEU A 204 -7.35 -12.53 6.44
CA LEU A 204 -7.74 -13.55 7.43
C LEU A 204 -6.54 -14.29 8.02
N ASP A 205 -5.57 -14.61 7.16
CA ASP A 205 -4.29 -15.19 7.57
C ASP A 205 -3.35 -14.10 8.13
N GLN A 206 -2.95 -14.26 9.39
CA GLN A 206 -2.01 -13.37 10.08
C GLN A 206 -0.63 -13.33 9.40
N ALA A 207 -0.20 -14.42 8.76
CA ALA A 207 1.08 -14.48 8.04
C ALA A 207 1.10 -13.56 6.81
N LEU A 208 -0.08 -13.09 6.38
CA LEU A 208 -0.26 -12.16 5.27
C LEU A 208 -0.44 -10.70 5.73
N GLU A 209 -0.12 -10.38 7.00
CA GLU A 209 0.07 -8.99 7.43
C GLU A 209 1.15 -8.32 6.55
N ASP A 210 0.75 -7.22 5.90
CA ASP A 210 1.60 -6.51 4.95
C ASP A 210 2.72 -5.72 5.66
N SER A 211 3.97 -5.88 5.21
CA SER A 211 5.14 -5.23 5.83
C SER A 211 5.31 -3.76 5.44
N ALA A 212 4.72 -3.33 4.32
CA ALA A 212 4.72 -1.94 3.86
C ALA A 212 3.46 -1.56 3.06
N THR A 213 2.54 -0.86 3.72
CA THR A 213 1.24 -0.50 3.12
C THR A 213 1.21 0.95 2.67
N GLY A 214 1.75 1.22 1.48
CA GLY A 214 1.82 2.59 0.94
C GLY A 214 0.48 3.32 0.84
N VAL A 215 -0.61 2.62 0.52
CA VAL A 215 -1.96 3.22 0.47
C VAL A 215 -2.40 3.75 1.85
N ALA A 216 -2.00 3.08 2.93
CA ALA A 216 -2.29 3.51 4.29
C ALA A 216 -1.42 4.70 4.68
N ALA A 217 -0.15 4.72 4.26
CA ALA A 217 0.73 5.87 4.44
C ALA A 217 0.16 7.13 3.77
N GLY A 218 -0.30 6.99 2.51
CA GLY A 218 -0.97 8.07 1.78
C GLY A 218 -2.26 8.51 2.45
N ALA A 219 -3.11 7.58 2.89
CA ALA A 219 -4.34 7.89 3.61
C ALA A 219 -4.09 8.61 4.95
N LEU A 220 -3.09 8.16 5.73
CA LEU A 220 -2.68 8.80 6.98
C LEU A 220 -2.15 10.21 6.73
N SER A 221 -1.31 10.41 5.71
CA SER A 221 -0.81 11.72 5.33
C SER A 221 -1.95 12.65 4.89
N ALA A 222 -2.93 12.16 4.13
CA ALA A 222 -4.12 12.90 3.76
C ALA A 222 -4.93 13.36 4.98
N HIS A 223 -5.17 12.44 5.92
CA HIS A 223 -5.89 12.72 7.16
C HIS A 223 -5.15 13.73 8.04
N ARG A 224 -3.83 13.58 8.16
CA ARG A 224 -2.98 14.46 8.97
C ARG A 224 -2.64 15.79 8.31
N GLN A 225 -2.87 15.89 7.00
CA GLN A 225 -2.53 17.03 6.16
C GLN A 225 -1.05 17.44 6.27
N GLN A 226 -0.16 16.46 6.29
CA GLN A 226 1.28 16.68 6.45
C GLN A 226 2.11 15.59 5.78
N SER A 227 3.34 15.92 5.44
CA SER A 227 4.36 14.94 5.04
C SER A 227 4.74 14.08 6.23
N LEU A 228 5.10 12.82 5.98
CA LEU A 228 5.47 11.88 7.04
C LEU A 228 6.46 10.82 6.58
N ARG A 229 7.17 10.23 7.54
CA ARG A 229 7.96 9.02 7.41
C ARG A 229 7.28 7.93 8.23
N LEU A 230 6.94 6.82 7.59
CA LEU A 230 6.19 5.72 8.20
C LEU A 230 7.01 4.45 8.21
N HIS A 231 7.38 4.03 9.42
CA HIS A 231 7.97 2.72 9.67
C HIS A 231 6.88 1.66 9.75
N GLN A 232 7.11 0.50 9.14
CA GLN A 232 6.20 -0.64 9.20
C GLN A 232 6.99 -1.94 9.14
N GLY A 233 6.35 -3.07 9.49
CA GLY A 233 6.93 -4.40 9.32
C GLY A 233 7.85 -4.84 10.47
N HIS A 234 7.82 -4.16 11.62
CA HIS A 234 8.54 -4.64 12.81
C HIS A 234 8.03 -6.02 13.26
N VAL A 235 6.70 -6.21 13.34
CA VAL A 235 6.10 -7.47 13.79
C VAL A 235 6.31 -8.59 12.77
N THR A 236 6.30 -8.26 11.47
CA THR A 236 6.56 -9.20 10.37
C THR A 236 8.06 -9.49 10.16
N GLN A 237 8.95 -8.91 10.98
CA GLN A 237 10.41 -9.02 10.87
C GLN A 237 10.97 -8.54 9.51
N GLN A 238 10.27 -7.61 8.87
CA GLN A 238 10.63 -7.04 7.59
C GLN A 238 10.53 -5.50 7.67
N PRO A 239 11.52 -4.84 8.29
CA PRO A 239 11.46 -3.41 8.54
C PRO A 239 11.44 -2.62 7.23
N CYS A 240 10.41 -1.79 7.10
CA CYS A 240 10.15 -0.96 5.94
C CYS A 240 10.09 0.52 6.34
N LEU A 241 10.38 1.39 5.39
CA LEU A 241 10.24 2.83 5.48
C LEU A 241 9.50 3.35 4.24
N ILE A 242 8.39 4.03 4.48
CA ILE A 242 7.58 4.69 3.46
C ILE A 242 7.70 6.19 3.69
N GLU A 243 8.04 6.93 2.65
CA GLU A 243 8.14 8.39 2.69
C GLU A 243 6.96 9.00 1.95
N VAL A 244 6.28 9.94 2.59
CA VAL A 244 5.12 10.61 2.03
C VAL A 244 5.32 12.11 2.05
N GLN A 245 5.21 12.73 0.87
CA GLN A 245 5.23 14.19 0.73
C GLN A 245 3.80 14.68 0.46
N TYR A 246 3.32 15.56 1.31
CA TYR A 246 1.96 16.09 1.25
C TYR A 246 1.90 17.50 0.65
N SER A 247 0.87 17.72 -0.15
CA SER A 247 0.35 19.03 -0.52
C SER A 247 -1.18 18.94 -0.59
N ALA A 248 -1.88 20.08 -0.62
CA ALA A 248 -3.34 20.09 -0.67
C ALA A 248 -3.91 19.39 -1.93
N GLN A 249 -3.15 19.34 -3.03
CA GLN A 249 -3.59 18.78 -4.32
C GLN A 249 -2.96 17.42 -4.65
N ALA A 250 -1.88 17.03 -3.97
CA ALA A 250 -1.13 15.82 -4.30
C ALA A 250 -0.46 15.19 -3.08
N ILE A 251 -0.44 13.87 -3.08
CA ILE A 251 0.27 13.03 -2.12
C ILE A 251 1.27 12.20 -2.89
N TRP A 252 2.55 12.34 -2.57
CA TRP A 252 3.63 11.58 -3.19
C TRP A 252 4.11 10.51 -2.23
N VAL A 253 3.89 9.24 -2.56
CA VAL A 253 4.34 8.11 -1.76
C VAL A 253 5.56 7.47 -2.43
N GLY A 254 6.66 7.36 -1.72
CA GLY A 254 7.93 6.85 -2.24
C GLY A 254 8.75 6.12 -1.18
N GLY A 255 9.93 5.67 -1.60
CA GLY A 255 10.89 4.98 -0.77
C GLY A 255 11.86 4.16 -1.61
N MET A 256 12.74 3.42 -0.94
CA MET A 256 13.78 2.63 -1.59
C MET A 256 13.18 1.56 -2.52
N VAL A 257 13.76 1.40 -3.71
CA VAL A 257 13.45 0.32 -4.66
C VAL A 257 14.74 -0.36 -5.09
N GLN A 258 14.78 -1.69 -4.98
CA GLN A 258 15.95 -2.48 -5.33
C GLN A 258 15.55 -3.70 -6.17
N ARG A 259 16.30 -3.98 -7.25
CA ARG A 259 16.19 -5.26 -7.96
C ARG A 259 16.69 -6.37 -7.05
N SER A 260 15.90 -7.43 -6.89
CA SER A 260 16.40 -8.63 -6.25
C SER A 260 17.31 -9.34 -7.25
N THR A 261 18.54 -9.63 -6.82
CA THR A 261 19.42 -10.59 -7.50
C THR A 261 18.90 -12.01 -7.34
#